data_AF-A0A8T3R3E4-F1
#
_entry.id   AF-A0A8T3R3E4-F1
#
_cell.length_a   1.000
_cell.length_b   1.000
_cell.length_c   1.000
_cell.angle_alpha   90.00
_cell.angle_beta   90.00
_cell.angle_gamma   90.00
#
_symmetry.space_group_name_H-M   'P 1'
#
loop_
_entity.id
_entity.type
_entity.pdbx_description
1 polymer ?
#
loop_
_entity_poly.entity_id
_entity_poly.type
_entity_poly.pdbx_seq_one_letter_code
_entity_poly.pdbx_strand_id
1 'polypeptide(L)'
;QDALTFASAAGAPIVSVMAILQHTAQEIAVLDSSSIRRPRDLDGKTYAGFGYPNEVPTVQAVIEDDGGAGDFKSVTLDTAAYEALYAKRADFAITFTAWEGIEAAERGITLRTFAFGDYGFPDFYQVVLACDSRWLEAEPDLARAFVAATVRGFEFGADQPDDAAAILIAENPGVFDGNPTLPAASQRFLADGGFLRDANGGVGRQTLAQWQGYSGFLYEQGLLAGPDGKPLAEAPDYAGLFTNDFLP
;
A
#
# COMPACT_ATOMS: atom_id res chain seq x y z
N GLN A 1 -5.12 2.58 -1.79
CA GLN A 1 -6.22 3.49 -1.38
C GLN A 1 -5.95 4.92 -1.87
N ASP A 2 -4.75 5.42 -1.63
CA ASP A 2 -4.12 6.62 -2.19
C ASP A 2 -4.50 6.98 -3.64
N ALA A 3 -4.13 6.17 -4.63
CA ALA A 3 -4.28 6.50 -6.05
C ALA A 3 -5.75 6.72 -6.43
N LEU A 4 -6.65 5.92 -5.85
CA LEU A 4 -8.09 6.08 -6.03
C LEU A 4 -8.58 7.39 -5.42
N THR A 5 -8.12 7.74 -4.21
CA THR A 5 -8.49 8.99 -3.54
C THR A 5 -8.05 10.20 -4.35
N PHE A 6 -6.81 10.20 -4.88
CA PHE A 6 -6.33 11.26 -5.76
C PHE A 6 -7.16 11.36 -7.06
N ALA A 7 -7.43 10.23 -7.71
CA ALA A 7 -8.22 10.22 -8.95
C ALA A 7 -9.66 10.70 -8.72
N SER A 8 -10.30 10.25 -7.64
CA SER A 8 -11.65 10.67 -7.26
C SER A 8 -11.70 12.18 -6.94
N ALA A 9 -10.74 12.70 -6.17
CA ALA A 9 -10.62 14.13 -5.90
C ALA A 9 -10.50 14.95 -7.19
N ALA A 10 -9.74 14.46 -8.17
CA ALA A 10 -9.60 15.08 -9.49
C ALA A 10 -10.85 14.95 -10.39
N GLY A 11 -11.93 14.33 -9.90
CA GLY A 11 -13.21 14.18 -10.59
C GLY A 11 -13.33 12.93 -11.46
N ALA A 12 -12.43 11.96 -11.34
CA ALA A 12 -12.59 10.68 -12.04
C ALA A 12 -13.79 9.90 -11.44
N PRO A 13 -14.69 9.34 -12.28
CA PRO A 13 -15.83 8.56 -11.82
C PRO A 13 -15.38 7.15 -11.43
N ILE A 14 -14.57 7.04 -10.38
CA ILE A 14 -13.94 5.79 -9.93
C ILE A 14 -14.36 5.46 -8.50
N VAL A 15 -14.61 4.18 -8.22
CA VAL A 15 -14.99 3.67 -6.91
C VAL A 15 -14.28 2.35 -6.63
N SER A 16 -13.94 2.08 -5.38
CA SER A 16 -13.40 0.79 -4.99
C SER A 16 -14.52 -0.22 -4.76
N VAL A 17 -14.41 -1.41 -5.34
CA VAL A 17 -15.38 -2.51 -5.17
C VAL A 17 -14.87 -3.63 -4.28
N MET A 18 -13.58 -3.64 -3.95
CA MET A 18 -12.95 -4.67 -3.12
C MET A 18 -11.59 -4.16 -2.60
N ALA A 19 -11.32 -4.33 -1.31
CA ALA A 19 -9.98 -4.20 -0.75
C ALA A 19 -9.23 -5.54 -0.88
N ILE A 20 -8.23 -5.57 -1.74
CA ILE A 20 -7.40 -6.75 -1.97
C ILE A 20 -6.51 -7.01 -0.77
N LEU A 21 -5.83 -5.96 -0.28
CA LEU A 21 -5.10 -5.99 0.97
C LEU A 21 -5.83 -5.14 2.01
N GLN A 22 -6.19 -5.78 3.12
CA GLN A 22 -6.95 -5.23 4.23
C GLN A 22 -6.14 -4.26 5.09
N HIS A 23 -4.81 -4.33 5.01
CA HIS A 23 -3.88 -3.50 5.78
C HIS A 23 -2.73 -3.02 4.89
N THR A 24 -2.08 -1.93 5.29
CA THR A 24 -0.83 -1.50 4.65
C THR A 24 0.24 -2.56 4.83
N ALA A 25 0.84 -3.01 3.72
CA ALA A 25 2.04 -3.85 3.74
C ALA A 25 3.31 -3.00 3.52
N GLN A 26 3.18 -1.68 3.66
CA GLN A 26 4.28 -0.74 3.58
C GLN A 26 4.80 -0.34 4.96
N GLU A 27 6.12 -0.27 5.06
CA GLU A 27 6.83 0.15 6.27
C GLU A 27 8.04 1.01 5.89
N ILE A 28 8.49 1.86 6.81
CA ILE A 28 9.76 2.57 6.65
C ILE A 28 10.90 1.59 6.95
N ALA A 29 11.77 1.33 5.98
CA ALA A 29 12.90 0.44 6.12
C ALA A 29 14.23 1.19 6.21
N VAL A 30 15.09 0.73 7.11
CA VAL A 30 16.51 1.09 7.23
C VAL A 30 17.37 -0.16 7.26
N LEU A 31 18.65 -0.02 6.92
CA LEU A 31 19.60 -1.11 7.19
C LEU A 31 19.70 -1.33 8.70
N ASP A 32 19.63 -2.58 9.15
CA ASP A 32 19.72 -2.91 10.58
C ASP A 32 21.09 -2.51 11.17
N SER A 33 22.13 -2.51 10.33
CA SER A 33 23.48 -2.02 10.68
C SER A 33 23.59 -0.51 10.92
N SER A 34 22.54 0.27 10.64
CA SER A 34 22.51 1.71 10.86
C SER A 34 22.35 2.06 12.35
N SER A 35 22.57 3.33 12.69
CA SER A 35 22.28 3.85 14.03
C SER A 35 20.80 4.17 14.26
N ILE A 36 19.96 4.07 13.23
CA ILE A 36 18.54 4.46 13.25
C ILE A 36 17.76 3.34 13.96
N ARG A 37 17.11 3.68 15.08
CA ARG A 37 16.39 2.69 15.90
C ARG A 37 14.89 2.96 15.99
N ARG A 38 14.44 4.09 15.47
CA ARG A 38 13.07 4.63 15.60
C ARG A 38 12.87 5.78 14.61
N PRO A 39 11.63 6.16 14.25
CA PRO A 39 11.37 7.20 13.27
C PRO A 39 11.99 8.56 13.55
N ARG A 40 12.05 9.06 14.80
CA ARG A 40 12.70 10.37 15.06
C ARG A 40 14.17 10.42 14.66
N ASP A 41 14.85 9.26 14.58
CA ASP A 41 16.25 9.19 14.17
C ASP A 41 16.43 9.40 12.64
N LEU A 42 15.32 9.49 11.89
CA LEU A 42 15.29 9.80 10.46
C LEU A 42 15.47 11.30 10.18
N ASP A 43 15.40 12.17 11.20
CA ASP A 43 15.72 13.58 11.04
C ASP A 43 17.16 13.77 10.52
N GLY A 44 17.29 14.63 9.52
CA GLY A 44 18.53 14.93 8.78
C GLY A 44 19.04 13.79 7.90
N LYS A 45 18.28 12.70 7.73
CA LYS A 45 18.64 11.55 6.88
C LYS A 45 18.17 11.74 5.44
N THR A 46 18.60 10.84 4.55
CA THR A 46 18.20 10.81 3.15
C THR A 46 17.17 9.71 2.91
N TYR A 47 15.96 10.13 2.58
CA TYR A 47 14.88 9.27 2.07
C TYR A 47 15.05 9.02 0.57
N ALA A 48 15.02 7.76 0.15
CA ALA A 48 14.87 7.39 -1.25
C ALA A 48 13.41 6.98 -1.53
N GLY A 49 12.76 7.74 -2.42
CA GLY A 49 11.35 7.53 -2.76
C GLY A 49 11.08 7.48 -4.26
N PHE A 50 9.82 7.38 -4.59
CA PHE A 50 9.29 7.20 -5.95
C PHE A 50 8.72 8.49 -6.55
N GLY A 51 8.60 9.55 -5.74
CA GLY A 51 8.10 10.86 -6.15
C GLY A 51 6.57 10.99 -6.05
N TYR A 52 5.91 10.09 -5.34
CA TYR A 52 4.49 10.23 -5.06
C TYR A 52 4.24 11.33 -4.01
N PRO A 53 3.18 12.13 -4.17
CA PRO A 53 2.95 13.31 -3.33
C PRO A 53 2.67 12.99 -1.86
N ASN A 54 2.24 11.76 -1.55
CA ASN A 54 1.98 11.29 -0.19
C ASN A 54 3.22 10.78 0.56
N GLU A 55 4.32 10.44 -0.13
CA GLU A 55 5.49 9.79 0.50
C GLU A 55 6.13 10.68 1.57
N VAL A 56 6.47 11.91 1.21
CA VAL A 56 7.12 12.85 2.14
C VAL A 56 6.20 13.16 3.32
N PRO A 57 4.93 13.59 3.13
CA PRO A 57 4.01 13.82 4.25
C PRO A 57 3.81 12.60 5.15
N THR A 58 3.75 11.39 4.58
CA THR A 58 3.61 10.15 5.38
C THR A 58 4.81 9.95 6.29
N VAL A 59 6.03 10.08 5.76
CA VAL A 59 7.25 9.96 6.58
C VAL A 59 7.32 11.08 7.61
N GLN A 60 6.99 12.32 7.25
CA GLN A 60 6.98 13.46 8.18
C GLN A 60 6.06 13.20 9.36
N ALA A 61 4.81 12.79 9.11
CA ALA A 61 3.85 12.47 10.17
C ALA A 61 4.37 11.39 11.12
N VAL A 62 4.93 10.30 10.57
CA VAL A 62 5.48 9.20 11.40
C VAL A 62 6.70 9.64 12.23
N ILE A 63 7.54 10.54 11.70
CA ILE A 63 8.68 11.12 12.44
C ILE A 63 8.17 12.04 13.57
N GLU A 64 7.21 12.92 13.26
CA GLU A 64 6.63 13.89 14.19
C GLU A 64 5.90 13.19 15.34
N ASP A 65 5.15 12.11 15.06
CA ASP A 65 4.46 11.31 16.07
C ASP A 65 5.43 10.54 16.99
N ASP A 66 6.64 10.21 16.52
CA ASP A 66 7.73 9.71 17.38
C ASP A 66 8.52 10.84 18.08
N GLY A 67 8.12 12.10 17.89
CA GLY A 67 8.71 13.29 18.52
C GLY A 67 9.94 13.86 17.83
N GLY A 68 10.12 13.57 16.53
CA GLY A 68 11.09 14.23 15.66
C GLY A 68 10.55 15.53 15.04
N ALA A 69 11.36 16.15 14.19
CA ALA A 69 11.03 17.40 13.50
C ALA A 69 10.40 17.18 12.10
N GLY A 70 10.46 15.97 11.55
CA GLY A 70 9.99 15.68 10.19
C GLY A 70 10.89 16.31 9.11
N ASP A 71 12.15 16.60 9.45
CA ASP A 71 13.09 17.26 8.53
C ASP A 71 14.07 16.23 7.97
N PHE A 72 13.93 15.87 6.70
CA PHE A 72 14.83 14.95 6.02
C PHE A 72 14.97 15.33 4.55
N LYS A 73 16.04 14.86 3.93
CA LYS A 73 16.26 15.05 2.49
C LYS A 73 15.54 13.96 1.71
N SER A 74 14.57 14.33 0.88
CA SER A 74 13.95 13.43 -0.09
C SER A 74 14.70 13.42 -1.42
N VAL A 75 14.96 12.23 -1.96
CA VAL A 75 15.46 12.04 -3.34
C VAL A 75 14.55 11.07 -4.08
N THR A 76 14.10 11.48 -5.28
CA THR A 76 13.32 10.62 -6.16
C THR A 76 14.26 9.76 -6.99
N LEU A 77 14.23 8.46 -6.74
CA LEU A 77 15.08 7.47 -7.42
C LEU A 77 14.26 6.40 -8.16
N ASP A 78 12.92 6.46 -8.06
CA ASP A 78 12.01 5.49 -8.70
C ASP A 78 12.46 4.05 -8.38
N THR A 79 12.51 3.15 -9.36
CA THR A 79 12.97 1.77 -9.24
C THR A 79 14.36 1.59 -8.60
N ALA A 80 15.20 2.64 -8.51
CA ALA A 80 16.51 2.58 -7.88
C ALA A 80 16.51 2.90 -6.37
N ALA A 81 15.35 3.22 -5.78
CA ALA A 81 15.26 3.61 -4.37
C ALA A 81 15.81 2.54 -3.41
N TYR A 82 15.42 1.28 -3.59
CA TYR A 82 15.85 0.17 -2.74
C TYR A 82 17.33 -0.14 -2.89
N GLU A 83 17.84 -0.17 -4.13
CA GLU A 83 19.27 -0.34 -4.37
C GLU A 83 20.11 0.79 -3.78
N ALA A 84 19.57 2.02 -3.71
CA ALA A 84 20.23 3.11 -3.01
C ALA A 84 20.30 2.89 -1.50
N LEU A 85 19.22 2.38 -0.88
CA LEU A 85 19.23 1.96 0.53
C LEU A 85 20.25 0.84 0.77
N TYR A 86 20.19 -0.23 -0.02
CA TYR A 86 21.07 -1.41 0.10
C TYR A 86 22.55 -1.05 -0.07
N ALA A 87 22.84 -0.14 -1.00
CA ALA A 87 24.19 0.37 -1.26
C ALA A 87 24.62 1.51 -0.31
N LYS A 88 23.84 1.84 0.72
CA LYS A 88 24.12 2.93 1.68
C LYS A 88 24.27 4.32 1.03
N ARG A 89 23.61 4.53 -0.11
CA ARG A 89 23.50 5.84 -0.80
C ARG A 89 22.28 6.64 -0.34
N ALA A 90 21.31 5.97 0.25
CA ALA A 90 20.22 6.54 1.03
C ALA A 90 20.16 5.86 2.39
N ASP A 91 19.56 6.53 3.37
CA ASP A 91 19.49 6.04 4.75
C ASP A 91 18.22 5.20 4.99
N PHE A 92 17.14 5.52 4.27
CA PHE A 92 15.85 4.85 4.42
C PHE A 92 14.97 4.95 3.17
N ALA A 93 13.99 4.05 3.05
CA ALA A 93 12.97 4.02 2.01
C ALA A 93 11.65 3.48 2.58
N ILE A 94 10.53 3.66 1.88
CA ILE A 94 9.29 2.93 2.17
C ILE A 94 9.31 1.67 1.31
N THR A 95 9.27 0.50 1.93
CA THR A 95 9.29 -0.80 1.24
C THR A 95 7.94 -1.47 1.31
N PHE A 96 7.59 -2.28 0.32
CA PHE A 96 6.54 -3.28 0.48
C PHE A 96 7.14 -4.49 1.21
N THR A 97 6.81 -4.68 2.48
CA THR A 97 7.48 -5.69 3.33
C THR A 97 7.30 -7.11 2.78
N ALA A 98 6.16 -7.40 2.14
CA ALA A 98 5.93 -8.68 1.47
C ALA A 98 6.72 -8.88 0.17
N TRP A 99 7.46 -7.89 -0.31
CA TRP A 99 8.27 -7.99 -1.53
C TRP A 99 9.72 -7.60 -1.26
N GLU A 100 10.02 -6.31 -1.12
CA GLU A 100 11.39 -5.85 -0.90
C GLU A 100 11.96 -6.30 0.44
N GLY A 101 11.13 -6.43 1.47
CA GLY A 101 11.57 -6.98 2.76
C GLY A 101 12.07 -8.42 2.63
N ILE A 102 11.37 -9.24 1.85
CA ILE A 102 11.73 -10.64 1.58
C ILE A 102 12.95 -10.72 0.66
N GLU A 103 12.95 -9.95 -0.43
CA GLU A 103 14.05 -9.94 -1.39
C GLU A 103 15.37 -9.49 -0.72
N ALA A 104 15.32 -8.48 0.15
CA ALA A 104 16.47 -8.05 0.93
C ALA A 104 17.00 -9.21 1.80
N ALA A 105 16.12 -9.91 2.51
CA ALA A 105 16.50 -11.04 3.37
C ALA A 105 17.13 -12.19 2.57
N GLU A 106 16.57 -12.54 1.41
CA GLU A 106 17.13 -13.56 0.50
C GLU A 106 18.52 -13.18 -0.01
N ARG A 107 18.79 -11.87 -0.15
CA ARG A 107 20.10 -11.30 -0.52
C ARG A 107 21.06 -11.15 0.67
N GLY A 108 20.66 -11.57 1.87
CA GLY A 108 21.46 -11.44 3.10
C GLY A 108 21.53 -10.01 3.65
N ILE A 109 20.61 -9.14 3.24
CA ILE A 109 20.49 -7.76 3.70
C ILE A 109 19.43 -7.71 4.80
N THR A 110 19.86 -7.47 6.03
CA THR A 110 18.94 -7.32 7.16
C THR A 110 18.43 -5.90 7.24
N LEU A 111 17.11 -5.74 7.13
CA LEU A 111 16.40 -4.48 7.32
C LEU A 111 15.80 -4.43 8.72
N ARG A 112 15.76 -3.22 9.29
CA ARG A 112 14.91 -2.85 10.40
C ARG A 112 13.77 -2.02 9.82
N THR A 113 12.55 -2.35 10.17
CA THR A 113 11.37 -1.64 9.68
C THR A 113 10.60 -0.96 10.81
N PHE A 114 9.85 0.07 10.44
CA PHE A 114 8.95 0.83 11.30
C PHE A 114 7.57 0.86 10.62
N ALA A 115 6.62 0.11 11.17
CA ALA A 115 5.24 0.12 10.71
C ALA A 115 4.59 1.47 11.03
N PHE A 116 3.86 2.06 10.08
CA PHE A 116 3.28 3.39 10.27
C PHE A 116 2.31 3.43 11.46
N GLY A 117 1.49 2.38 11.60
CA GLY A 117 0.47 2.27 12.66
C GLY A 117 1.03 2.22 14.08
N ASP A 118 2.27 1.75 14.27
CA ASP A 118 2.95 1.75 15.57
C ASP A 118 3.23 3.18 16.08
N TYR A 119 3.16 4.17 15.19
CA TYR A 119 3.38 5.58 15.45
C TYR A 119 2.11 6.41 15.23
N GLY A 120 0.92 5.81 15.28
CA GLY A 120 -0.35 6.56 15.24
C GLY A 120 -0.83 6.95 13.84
N PHE A 121 -0.08 6.64 12.78
CA PHE A 121 -0.51 6.86 11.41
C PHE A 121 -1.70 5.96 11.04
N PRO A 122 -2.73 6.44 10.32
CA PRO A 122 -3.87 5.63 9.96
C PRO A 122 -3.48 4.48 9.05
N ASP A 123 -3.95 3.28 9.38
CA ASP A 123 -3.90 2.14 8.47
C ASP A 123 -4.82 2.36 7.25
N PHE A 124 -4.51 1.68 6.15
CA PHE A 124 -5.20 1.87 4.87
C PHE A 124 -5.17 0.62 3.99
N TYR A 125 -6.09 0.56 3.03
CA TYR A 125 -6.08 -0.53 2.06
C TYR A 125 -4.92 -0.34 1.07
N GLN A 126 -3.85 -1.14 1.23
CA GLN A 126 -2.67 -1.04 0.37
C GLN A 126 -3.03 -1.20 -1.10
N VAL A 127 -3.86 -2.19 -1.41
CA VAL A 127 -4.29 -2.51 -2.78
C VAL A 127 -5.80 -2.65 -2.79
N VAL A 128 -6.43 -1.97 -3.76
CA VAL A 128 -7.87 -2.00 -3.97
C VAL A 128 -8.17 -2.33 -5.43
N LEU A 129 -9.27 -3.06 -5.67
CA LEU A 129 -9.86 -3.19 -6.99
C LEU A 129 -10.75 -1.97 -7.24
N ALA A 130 -10.36 -1.16 -8.22
CA ALA A 130 -11.05 0.06 -8.61
C ALA A 130 -11.85 -0.17 -9.90
N CYS A 131 -12.99 0.49 -10.03
CA CYS A 131 -13.82 0.41 -11.24
C CYS A 131 -14.46 1.76 -11.57
N ASP A 132 -14.76 1.98 -12.85
CA ASP A 132 -15.55 3.14 -13.28
C ASP A 132 -16.99 2.99 -12.76
N SER A 133 -17.46 3.96 -11.99
CA SER A 133 -18.78 3.89 -11.34
C SER A 133 -19.93 3.85 -12.34
N ARG A 134 -19.78 4.47 -13.52
CA ARG A 134 -20.80 4.47 -14.57
C ARG A 134 -20.90 3.10 -15.23
N TRP A 135 -19.78 2.41 -15.39
CA TRP A 135 -19.78 1.04 -15.91
C TRP A 135 -20.40 0.06 -14.91
N LEU A 136 -20.14 0.23 -13.61
CA LEU A 136 -20.79 -0.59 -12.57
C LEU A 136 -22.32 -0.44 -12.57
N GLU A 137 -22.82 0.77 -12.80
CA GLU A 137 -24.26 1.02 -12.94
C GLU A 137 -24.85 0.39 -14.21
N ALA A 138 -24.08 0.39 -15.31
CA ALA A 138 -24.52 -0.15 -16.59
C ALA A 138 -24.49 -1.69 -16.64
N GLU A 139 -23.50 -2.32 -15.99
CA GLU A 139 -23.24 -3.77 -16.06
C GLU A 139 -23.18 -4.43 -14.66
N PRO A 140 -24.18 -4.25 -13.79
CA PRO A 140 -24.06 -4.61 -12.37
C PRO A 140 -23.95 -6.12 -12.14
N ASP A 141 -24.61 -6.95 -12.94
CA ASP A 141 -24.56 -8.41 -12.80
C ASP A 141 -23.19 -8.97 -13.22
N LEU A 142 -22.60 -8.42 -14.28
CA LEU A 142 -21.26 -8.80 -14.72
C LEU A 142 -20.21 -8.35 -13.69
N ALA A 143 -20.36 -7.15 -13.13
CA ALA A 143 -19.50 -6.66 -12.05
C ALA A 143 -19.56 -7.57 -10.81
N ARG A 144 -20.76 -7.97 -10.35
CA ARG A 144 -20.91 -8.93 -9.24
C ARG A 144 -20.25 -10.27 -9.54
N ALA A 145 -20.47 -10.80 -10.74
CA ALA A 145 -19.87 -12.08 -11.15
C ALA A 145 -18.34 -12.01 -11.18
N PHE A 146 -17.78 -10.91 -11.68
CA PHE A 146 -16.34 -10.67 -11.70
C PHE A 146 -15.77 -10.58 -10.28
N VAL A 147 -16.34 -9.70 -9.44
CA VAL A 147 -15.88 -9.50 -8.06
C VAL A 147 -16.00 -10.79 -7.25
N ALA A 148 -17.09 -11.54 -7.37
CA ALA A 148 -17.24 -12.84 -6.71
C ALA A 148 -16.20 -13.89 -7.19
N ALA A 149 -15.82 -13.88 -8.47
CA ALA A 149 -14.74 -14.72 -8.95
C ALA A 149 -13.37 -14.28 -8.40
N THR A 150 -13.11 -12.98 -8.35
CA THR A 150 -11.88 -12.41 -7.78
C THR A 150 -11.76 -12.70 -6.28
N VAL A 151 -12.84 -12.55 -5.50
CA VAL A 151 -12.88 -12.89 -4.07
C VAL A 151 -12.49 -14.33 -3.85
N ARG A 152 -13.07 -15.29 -4.60
CA ARG A 152 -12.70 -16.71 -4.51
C ARG A 152 -11.22 -16.96 -4.82
N GLY A 153 -10.64 -16.21 -5.77
CA GLY A 153 -9.22 -16.31 -6.09
C GLY A 153 -8.32 -15.85 -4.94
N PHE A 154 -8.67 -14.75 -4.28
CA PHE A 154 -7.93 -14.27 -3.11
C PHE A 154 -8.18 -15.10 -1.85
N GLU A 155 -9.37 -15.68 -1.67
CA GLU A 155 -9.64 -16.70 -0.64
C GLU A 155 -8.75 -17.92 -0.85
N PHE A 156 -8.66 -18.42 -2.08
CA PHE A 156 -7.74 -19.50 -2.43
C PHE A 156 -6.28 -19.11 -2.16
N GLY A 157 -5.87 -17.88 -2.51
CA GLY A 157 -4.53 -17.38 -2.20
C GLY A 157 -4.23 -17.25 -0.71
N ALA A 158 -5.25 -17.02 0.13
CA ALA A 158 -5.10 -16.98 1.58
C ALA A 158 -5.02 -18.40 2.19
N ASP A 159 -5.79 -19.36 1.65
CA ASP A 159 -5.83 -20.73 2.19
C ASP A 159 -4.72 -21.64 1.63
N GLN A 160 -4.28 -21.40 0.39
CA GLN A 160 -3.34 -22.23 -0.38
C GLN A 160 -2.24 -21.34 -1.00
N PRO A 161 -1.43 -20.65 -0.18
CA PRO A 161 -0.49 -19.63 -0.67
C PRO A 161 0.54 -20.17 -1.66
N ASP A 162 1.01 -21.41 -1.46
CA ASP A 162 2.01 -22.05 -2.33
C ASP A 162 1.45 -22.38 -3.71
N ASP A 163 0.24 -22.93 -3.75
CA ASP A 163 -0.44 -23.28 -5.00
C ASP A 163 -0.81 -22.00 -5.77
N ALA A 164 -1.26 -20.95 -5.08
CA ALA A 164 -1.54 -19.66 -5.69
C ALA A 164 -0.28 -19.01 -6.29
N ALA A 165 0.85 -19.06 -5.58
CA ALA A 165 2.12 -18.58 -6.10
C ALA A 165 2.62 -19.41 -7.29
N ALA A 166 2.42 -20.74 -7.25
CA ALA A 166 2.76 -21.61 -8.37
C ALA A 166 1.97 -21.26 -9.65
N ILE A 167 0.67 -20.94 -9.51
CA ILE A 167 -0.15 -20.44 -10.62
C ILE A 167 0.40 -19.11 -11.14
N LEU A 168 0.69 -18.16 -10.26
CA LEU A 168 1.27 -16.86 -10.63
C LEU A 168 2.56 -17.04 -11.45
N ILE A 169 3.46 -17.93 -11.02
CA ILE A 169 4.71 -18.21 -11.72
C ILE A 169 4.45 -18.86 -13.09
N ALA A 170 3.57 -19.86 -13.15
CA ALA A 170 3.26 -20.59 -14.38
C ALA A 170 2.65 -19.69 -15.46
N GLU A 171 1.80 -18.74 -15.07
CA GLU A 171 1.13 -17.81 -16.00
C GLU A 171 2.03 -16.63 -16.43
N ASN A 172 3.20 -16.46 -15.81
CA ASN A 172 4.13 -15.35 -16.09
C ASN A 172 5.56 -15.84 -16.39
N PRO A 173 5.76 -16.62 -17.47
CA PRO A 173 7.06 -17.21 -17.79
C PRO A 173 8.11 -16.12 -18.04
N GLY A 174 9.29 -16.26 -17.42
CA GLY A 174 10.42 -15.33 -17.56
C GLY A 174 10.40 -14.15 -16.57
N VAL A 175 9.28 -13.89 -15.89
CA VAL A 175 9.16 -12.75 -14.94
C VAL A 175 9.92 -13.05 -13.64
N PHE A 176 9.83 -14.28 -13.14
CA PHE A 176 10.40 -14.66 -11.84
C PHE A 176 11.70 -15.47 -11.94
N ASP A 177 12.29 -15.62 -13.12
CA ASP A 177 13.49 -16.45 -13.33
C ASP A 177 14.68 -15.99 -12.46
N GLY A 178 14.78 -14.67 -12.23
CA GLY A 178 15.83 -14.08 -11.38
C GLY A 178 15.64 -14.35 -9.89
N ASN A 179 14.40 -14.64 -9.46
CA ASN A 179 14.08 -14.95 -8.08
C ASN A 179 12.78 -15.78 -7.97
N PRO A 180 12.83 -17.10 -8.22
CA PRO A 180 11.64 -17.94 -8.31
C PRO A 180 11.00 -18.24 -6.94
N THR A 181 11.69 -17.96 -5.83
CA THR A 181 11.17 -18.20 -4.47
C THR A 181 10.33 -17.05 -3.94
N LEU A 182 10.59 -15.82 -4.43
CA LEU A 182 9.95 -14.61 -3.97
C LEU A 182 8.40 -14.64 -4.04
N PRO A 183 7.75 -15.11 -5.12
CA PRO A 183 6.29 -15.14 -5.16
C PRO A 183 5.67 -16.01 -4.06
N ALA A 184 6.24 -17.19 -3.79
CA ALA A 184 5.74 -18.09 -2.75
C ALA A 184 6.00 -17.53 -1.34
N ALA A 185 7.18 -16.96 -1.10
CA ALA A 185 7.48 -16.31 0.16
C ALA A 185 6.57 -15.10 0.42
N SER A 186 6.33 -14.28 -0.61
CA SER A 186 5.42 -13.12 -0.57
C SER A 186 3.98 -13.53 -0.27
N GLN A 187 3.46 -14.53 -0.99
CA GLN A 187 2.09 -14.98 -0.81
C GLN A 187 1.85 -15.58 0.58
N ARG A 188 2.83 -16.35 1.12
CA ARG A 188 2.78 -16.82 2.51
C ARG A 188 2.78 -15.66 3.50
N PHE A 189 3.67 -14.67 3.30
CA PHE A 189 3.73 -13.49 4.17
C PHE A 189 2.38 -12.76 4.21
N LEU A 190 1.75 -12.55 3.05
CA LEU A 190 0.44 -11.88 2.97
C LEU A 190 -0.68 -12.70 3.62
N ALA A 191 -0.68 -14.03 3.43
CA ALA A 191 -1.67 -14.92 4.01
C ALA A 191 -1.53 -15.03 5.54
N ASP A 192 -0.31 -15.37 6.01
CA ASP A 192 -0.02 -15.60 7.42
C ASP A 192 -0.05 -14.30 8.24
N GLY A 193 0.30 -13.16 7.62
CA GLY A 193 0.28 -11.84 8.23
C GLY A 193 -1.10 -11.19 8.32
N GLY A 194 -2.16 -11.84 7.83
CA GLY A 194 -3.52 -11.33 7.90
C GLY A 194 -3.81 -10.17 6.94
N PHE A 195 -3.01 -10.00 5.87
CA PHE A 195 -3.22 -8.91 4.91
C PHE A 195 -4.38 -9.17 3.95
N LEU A 196 -4.73 -10.44 3.72
CA LEU A 196 -5.77 -10.82 2.74
C LEU A 196 -7.18 -10.86 3.33
N ARG A 197 -7.31 -10.98 4.66
CA ARG A 197 -8.59 -11.21 5.35
C ARG A 197 -8.84 -10.14 6.40
N ASP A 198 -10.09 -9.72 6.50
CA ASP A 198 -10.54 -8.80 7.55
C ASP A 198 -10.62 -9.51 8.92
N ALA A 199 -10.95 -8.77 9.97
CA ALA A 199 -11.07 -9.31 11.33
C ALA A 199 -12.14 -10.42 11.48
N ASN A 200 -13.06 -10.57 10.52
CA ASN A 200 -14.07 -11.64 10.48
C ASN A 200 -13.64 -12.82 9.59
N GLY A 201 -12.44 -12.78 9.02
CA GLY A 201 -11.92 -13.79 8.09
C GLY A 201 -12.39 -13.61 6.65
N GLY A 202 -13.11 -12.52 6.33
CA GLY A 202 -13.63 -12.25 4.99
C GLY A 202 -12.61 -11.55 4.09
N VAL A 203 -12.63 -11.85 2.81
CA VAL A 203 -11.81 -11.17 1.79
C VAL A 203 -12.60 -10.02 1.17
N GLY A 204 -11.95 -8.87 0.95
CA GLY A 204 -12.48 -7.83 0.09
C GLY A 204 -13.29 -6.73 0.75
N ARG A 205 -13.83 -6.95 1.95
CA ARG A 205 -14.70 -5.99 2.63
C ARG A 205 -13.97 -4.68 2.95
N GLN A 206 -14.72 -3.59 2.87
CA GLN A 206 -14.22 -2.23 3.11
C GLN A 206 -15.05 -1.51 4.18
N THR A 207 -14.43 -0.57 4.90
CA THR A 207 -15.10 0.21 5.93
C THR A 207 -14.91 1.71 5.72
N LEU A 208 -15.94 2.48 6.09
CA LEU A 208 -15.86 3.95 6.04
C LEU A 208 -14.74 4.48 6.94
N ALA A 209 -14.55 3.89 8.13
CA ALA A 209 -13.54 4.34 9.08
C ALA A 209 -12.12 4.28 8.48
N GLN A 210 -11.78 3.20 7.78
CA GLN A 210 -10.46 3.04 7.17
C GLN A 210 -10.28 3.92 5.92
N TRP A 211 -11.32 4.05 5.09
CA TRP A 211 -11.32 5.02 3.98
C TRP A 211 -11.12 6.44 4.49
N GLN A 212 -11.91 6.85 5.48
CA GLN A 212 -11.86 8.18 6.07
C GLN A 212 -10.53 8.46 6.76
N GLY A 213 -9.93 7.50 7.48
CA GLY A 213 -8.68 7.72 8.21
C GLY A 213 -7.55 8.20 7.30
N TYR A 214 -7.21 7.40 6.29
CA TYR A 214 -6.10 7.72 5.40
C TYR A 214 -6.45 8.77 4.33
N SER A 215 -7.65 8.73 3.73
CA SER A 215 -8.06 9.77 2.79
C SER A 215 -8.28 11.12 3.48
N GLY A 216 -8.62 11.11 4.78
CA GLY A 216 -8.63 12.29 5.65
C GLY A 216 -7.25 12.89 5.83
N PHE A 217 -6.25 12.06 6.15
CA PHE A 217 -4.85 12.50 6.20
C PHE A 217 -4.41 13.17 4.89
N LEU A 218 -4.70 12.58 3.72
CA LEU A 218 -4.34 13.18 2.43
C LEU A 218 -5.00 14.55 2.21
N TYR A 219 -6.25 14.72 2.66
CA TYR A 219 -6.97 15.99 2.61
C TYR A 219 -6.36 17.03 3.55
N GLU A 220 -6.11 16.67 4.81
CA GLU A 220 -5.53 17.55 5.83
C GLU A 220 -4.13 18.04 5.46
N GLN A 221 -3.34 17.20 4.78
CA GLN A 221 -2.04 17.56 4.21
C GLN A 221 -2.14 18.41 2.93
N GLY A 222 -3.35 18.74 2.46
CA GLY A 222 -3.58 19.55 1.26
C GLY A 222 -3.17 18.86 -0.06
N LEU A 223 -3.09 17.53 -0.07
CA LEU A 223 -2.59 16.76 -1.21
C LEU A 223 -3.66 16.45 -2.26
N LEU A 224 -4.94 16.54 -1.88
CA LEU A 224 -6.05 16.26 -2.78
C LEU A 224 -6.39 17.51 -3.59
N ALA A 225 -6.27 17.41 -4.92
CA ALA A 225 -6.62 18.48 -5.85
C ALA A 225 -7.91 18.16 -6.61
N GLY A 226 -8.76 19.18 -6.78
CA GLY A 226 -9.98 19.13 -7.58
C GLY A 226 -9.72 19.09 -9.09
N PRO A 227 -10.78 19.00 -9.91
CA PRO A 227 -10.66 19.05 -11.38
C PRO A 227 -10.02 20.34 -11.92
N ASP A 228 -10.01 21.42 -11.14
CA ASP A 228 -9.35 22.69 -11.47
C ASP A 228 -7.85 22.72 -11.10
N GLY A 229 -7.33 21.61 -10.58
CA GLY A 229 -5.95 21.45 -10.15
C GLY A 229 -5.60 22.14 -8.83
N LYS A 230 -6.59 22.70 -8.12
CA LYS A 230 -6.36 23.35 -6.82
C LYS A 230 -6.68 22.40 -5.67
N PRO A 231 -6.05 22.58 -4.49
CA PRO A 231 -6.42 21.83 -3.30
C PRO A 231 -7.92 21.91 -3.03
N LEU A 232 -8.52 20.79 -2.60
CA LEU A 232 -9.93 20.74 -2.24
C LEU A 232 -10.24 21.73 -1.10
N ALA A 233 -11.32 22.49 -1.26
CA ALA A 233 -11.77 23.44 -0.24
C ALA A 233 -12.51 22.75 0.93
N GLU A 234 -13.14 21.61 0.65
CA GLU A 234 -13.92 20.81 1.60
C GLU A 234 -13.46 19.36 1.53
N ALA A 235 -13.65 18.62 2.62
CA ALA A 235 -13.34 17.19 2.66
C ALA A 235 -14.15 16.43 1.60
N PRO A 236 -13.55 15.42 0.92
CA PRO A 236 -14.27 14.61 -0.04
C PRO A 236 -15.33 13.73 0.65
N ASP A 237 -16.32 13.28 -0.12
CA ASP A 237 -17.25 12.24 0.34
C ASP A 237 -16.52 10.89 0.44
N TYR A 238 -16.04 10.56 1.64
CA TYR A 238 -15.35 9.30 1.90
C TYR A 238 -16.23 8.07 1.69
N ALA A 239 -17.56 8.18 1.87
CA ALA A 239 -18.48 7.07 1.65
C ALA A 239 -18.64 6.77 0.15
N GLY A 240 -18.48 7.78 -0.71
CA GLY A 240 -18.49 7.64 -2.16
C GLY A 240 -17.23 7.00 -2.76
N LEU A 241 -16.14 6.83 -1.97
CA LEU A 241 -14.88 6.26 -2.46
C LEU A 241 -14.93 4.73 -2.63
N PHE A 242 -15.90 4.06 -2.01
CA PHE A 242 -16.02 2.61 -2.05
C PHE A 242 -17.47 2.12 -2.01
N THR A 243 -17.67 0.89 -2.43
CA THR A 243 -18.90 0.13 -2.20
C THR A 243 -18.56 -1.32 -1.91
N ASN A 244 -19.35 -1.94 -1.04
CA ASN A 244 -19.31 -3.39 -0.79
C ASN A 244 -20.45 -4.12 -1.54
N ASP A 245 -21.27 -3.41 -2.32
CA ASP A 245 -22.47 -3.98 -2.92
C ASP A 245 -22.15 -5.09 -3.92
N PHE A 246 -20.95 -5.10 -4.50
CA PHE A 246 -20.52 -6.08 -5.49
C PHE A 246 -19.82 -7.31 -4.89
N LEU A 247 -19.60 -7.33 -3.57
CA LEU A 247 -19.06 -8.49 -2.86
C LEU A 247 -20.14 -9.60 -2.71
N PRO A 248 -19.74 -10.88 -2.64
CA PRO A 248 -20.66 -12.01 -2.46
C PRO A 248 -21.29 -12.10 -1.07
#